data_AF-A0A8S3ZVC9-F1
#
_entry.id   AF-A0A8S3ZVC9-F1
#
_cell.length_a   1.000
_cell.length_b   1.000
_cell.length_c   1.000
_cell.angle_alpha   90.00
_cell.angle_beta   90.00
_cell.angle_gamma   90.00
#
_symmetry.space_group_name_H-M   'P 1'
#
loop_
_entity.id
_entity.type
_entity.pdbx_description
1 polymer ?
#
loop_
_entity_poly.entity_id
_entity_poly.type
_entity_poly.pdbx_seq_one_letter_code
_entity_poly.pdbx_strand_id
1 'polypeptide(L)' 'FFYGPYEYSRTDHIAAQIQRYRDHGLSGLNIIRQSYGLPALPDWTSLGGLNGVCE' A
#
# COMPACT_ATOMS: atom_id res chain seq x y z
N PHE A 1 3.54 13.85 14.00
CA PHE A 1 4.93 13.41 13.79
C PHE A 1 5.11 12.08 14.49
N PHE A 2 5.46 11.01 13.78
CA PHE A 2 5.77 9.71 14.37
C PHE A 2 7.27 9.70 14.73
N TYR A 3 7.60 9.34 15.97
CA TYR A 3 8.98 9.21 16.41
C TYR A 3 9.67 8.10 15.60
N GLY A 4 10.72 8.47 14.87
CA GLY A 4 11.49 7.52 14.07
C GLY A 4 12.32 6.56 14.94
N PRO A 5 12.87 5.49 14.34
CA PRO A 5 13.90 4.69 14.99
C PRO A 5 15.08 5.57 15.43
N TYR A 6 15.85 5.08 16.41
CA TYR A 6 16.88 5.78 17.21
C TYR A 6 17.80 6.77 16.46
N GLU A 7 17.98 6.62 15.16
CA GLU A 7 18.84 7.43 14.28
C GLU A 7 18.16 8.70 13.72
N TYR A 8 16.82 8.81 13.73
CA TYR A 8 16.10 9.93 13.13
C TYR A 8 14.94 10.42 13.99
N SER A 9 14.83 11.75 14.16
CA SER A 9 13.77 12.38 14.97
C SER A 9 12.36 12.27 14.37
N ARG A 10 12.25 11.89 13.09
CA ARG A 10 10.98 11.76 12.35
C ARG A 10 11.03 10.55 11.43
N THR A 11 9.88 9.91 11.22
CA THR A 11 9.70 8.90 10.19
C THR A 11 8.34 9.06 9.51
N ASP A 12 8.27 8.63 8.26
CA ASP A 12 7.03 8.54 7.50
C ASP A 12 6.32 7.23 7.89
N HIS A 13 5.16 7.38 8.52
CA HIS A 13 4.37 6.24 9.00
C HIS A 13 3.87 5.36 7.85
N ILE A 14 3.50 5.97 6.71
CA ILE A 14 2.98 5.24 5.56
C ILE A 14 4.11 4.43 4.92
N ALA A 15 5.28 5.04 4.75
CA ALA A 15 6.46 4.35 4.25
C ALA A 15 6.86 3.18 5.16
N ALA A 16 6.86 3.38 6.48
CA ALA A 16 7.18 2.35 7.46
C ALA A 16 6.18 1.18 7.42
N GLN A 17 4.89 1.45 7.26
CA GLN A 17 3.86 0.41 7.12
C GLN A 17 4.04 -0.40 5.83
N ILE A 18 4.28 0.26 4.69
CA ILE A 18 4.53 -0.42 3.42
C ILE A 18 5.77 -1.33 3.54
N GLN A 19 6.83 -0.84 4.17
CA GLN A 19 8.05 -1.64 4.36
C GLN A 19 7.78 -2.87 5.23
N ARG A 20 7.09 -2.70 6.37
CA ARG A 20 6.69 -3.83 7.21
C ARG A 20 5.85 -4.86 6.45
N TYR A 21 4.92 -4.42 5.63
CA TYR A 21 4.10 -5.33 4.82
C TYR A 21 4.94 -6.15 3.84
N ARG A 22 5.96 -5.55 3.22
CA ARG A 22 6.92 -6.26 2.37
C ARG A 22 7.76 -7.25 3.17
N ASP A 23 8.23 -6.84 4.36
CA ASP A 23 9.05 -7.70 5.24
C ASP A 23 8.24 -8.91 5.73
N HIS A 24 6.94 -8.75 5.97
CA HIS A 24 6.02 -9.83 6.30
C HIS A 24 5.59 -10.69 5.09
N GLY A 25 6.08 -10.38 3.89
CA GLY A 25 5.78 -11.15 2.67
C GLY A 25 4.33 -11.00 2.21
N LEU A 26 3.65 -9.89 2.55
CA LEU A 26 2.30 -9.65 2.04
C LEU A 26 2.34 -9.56 0.52
N SER A 27 1.46 -10.35 -0.10
CA SER A 27 1.39 -10.49 -1.54
C SER A 27 0.79 -9.24 -2.20
N GLY A 28 1.02 -9.10 -3.51
CA GLY A 28 0.49 -7.97 -4.27
C GLY A 28 -1.04 -7.92 -4.25
N LEU A 29 -1.60 -6.72 -4.45
CA LEU A 29 -3.04 -6.48 -4.40
C LEU A 29 -3.85 -7.49 -5.22
N ASN A 30 -3.43 -7.80 -6.45
CA ASN A 30 -4.14 -8.75 -7.30
C ASN A 30 -4.10 -10.19 -6.75
N ILE A 31 -3.02 -10.59 -6.09
CA ILE A 31 -2.92 -11.92 -5.45
C ILE A 31 -3.90 -12.00 -4.27
N ILE A 32 -3.92 -10.95 -3.44
CA ILE A 32 -4.87 -10.84 -2.33
C ILE A 32 -6.32 -10.86 -2.85
N ARG A 33 -6.62 -10.09 -3.90
CA ARG A 33 -7.96 -10.07 -4.50
C ARG A 33 -8.39 -11.46 -4.95
N GLN A 34 -7.51 -12.19 -5.65
CA GLN A 34 -7.79 -13.56 -6.09
C GLN A 34 -8.00 -14.51 -4.90
N SER A 35 -7.22 -14.40 -3.81
CA SER A 35 -7.42 -15.25 -2.62
C SER A 35 -8.76 -15.01 -1.93
N TYR A 36 -9.35 -13.82 -2.08
CA TYR A 36 -10.69 -13.48 -1.58
C TYR A 36 -11.81 -13.70 -2.63
N GLY A 37 -11.51 -14.32 -3.79
CA GLY A 37 -12.49 -14.56 -4.85
C GLY A 37 -12.90 -13.32 -5.63
N LEU A 38 -12.15 -12.22 -5.51
CA LEU A 38 -12.36 -10.99 -6.25
C LEU A 38 -11.58 -11.03 -7.58
N PRO A 39 -12.13 -10.46 -8.67
CA PRO A 39 -11.42 -10.38 -9.93
C PRO A 39 -10.18 -9.49 -9.80
N ALA A 40 -9.07 -9.90 -10.44
CA ALA A 40 -7.88 -9.08 -10.55
C ALA A 40 -8.20 -7.78 -11.33
N LEU A 41 -7.55 -6.69 -10.93
CA LEU A 41 -7.64 -5.43 -11.64
C LEU A 41 -6.71 -5.48 -12.87
N PRO A 42 -7.22 -5.25 -14.09
CA PRO A 42 -6.43 -5.34 -15.31
C PRO A 42 -5.51 -4.13 -15.52
N ASP A 43 -5.89 -2.98 -14.99
CA ASP A 43 -5.17 -1.72 -15.17
C ASP A 43 -5.43 -0.74 -14.01
N TRP A 44 -4.61 0.31 -13.95
CA TRP A 44 -4.67 1.31 -12.87
C TRP A 44 -5.93 2.16 -12.87
N THR A 45 -6.64 2.29 -14.00
CA THR A 45 -7.88 3.09 -14.07
C THR A 45 -9.05 2.44 -13.33
N SER A 46 -8.93 1.13 -13.08
CA SER A 46 -9.89 0.37 -12.26
C SER A 46 -9.61 0.47 -10.75
N LEU A 47 -8.45 1.03 -10.36
CA LEU A 47 -8.05 1.22 -8.97
C LEU A 47 -8.56 2.58 -8.46
N GLY A 48 -9.83 2.62 -8.08
CA GLY A 48 -10.52 3.85 -7.67
C GLY A 48 -11.25 4.50 -8.86
N GLY A 49 -12.49 4.93 -8.67
CA GLY A 49 -13.30 5.55 -9.74
C GLY A 49 -12.71 6.87 -10.26
N LEU A 50 -13.51 7.64 -11.02
CA LEU A 50 -13.18 8.90 -11.73
C LEU A 50 -12.45 10.03 -10.95
N ASN A 51 -11.93 9.79 -9.76
CA ASN A 51 -11.15 10.75 -8.97
C ASN A 51 -9.66 10.38 -8.94
N GLY A 52 -9.10 10.12 -10.12
CA GLY A 52 -7.66 10.31 -10.38
C GLY A 52 -7.32 11.78 -10.64
N VAL A 53 -8.03 12.72 -10.00
CA VAL A 53 -7.79 14.16 -10.11
C VAL A 53 -7.10 14.60 -8.84
N CYS A 54 -5.86 15.04 -8.99
CA CYS A 54 -5.20 15.93 -8.06
C CYS A 54 -6.01 17.24 -8.03
N GLU A 55 -6.76 17.48 -6.96
CA GLU A 55 -7.01 18.84 -6.47
C GLU A 55 -5.99 19.18 -5.38
#